data_AF-A0A528AZX2-F1
#
_entry.id   AF-A0A528AZX2-F1
#
_cell.length_a   1.000
_cell.length_b   1.000
_cell.length_c   1.000
_cell.angle_alpha   90.00
_cell.angle_beta   90.00
_cell.angle_gamma   90.00
#
_symmetry.space_group_name_H-M   'P 1'
#
loop_
_entity.id
_entity.type
_entity.pdbx_description
1 polymer ?
#
loop_
_entity_poly.entity_id
_entity_poly.type
_entity_poly.pdbx_seq_one_letter_code
_entity_poly.pdbx_strand_id
1 'polypeptide(L)' 'MSKAAEIDIVSVSKIYGATTAVEDISLKIPAGTYCCLLGPSGCGKTS' A
#
# COMPACT_ATOMS: atom_id res chain seq x y z
N MET A 1 4.96 18.38 20.87
CA MET A 1 5.34 17.75 19.59
C MET A 1 4.35 16.62 19.32
N SER A 2 3.74 16.54 18.14
CA SER A 2 2.88 15.41 17.80
C SER A 2 3.75 14.17 17.51
N LYS A 3 3.34 13.01 18.02
CA LYS A 3 3.99 11.74 17.74
C LYS A 3 3.62 11.30 16.31
N ALA A 4 4.59 10.88 15.50
CA ALA A 4 4.31 10.31 14.20
C ALA A 4 3.49 9.00 14.36
N ALA A 5 2.52 8.78 13.48
CA ALA A 5 1.71 7.57 13.46
C ALA A 5 2.32 6.52 12.52
N GLU A 6 2.14 5.25 12.85
CA GLU A 6 2.41 4.12 11.94
C GLU A 6 1.23 3.90 10.99
N ILE A 7 1.49 3.24 9.87
CA ILE A 7 0.46 2.82 8.92
C ILE A 7 0.47 1.30 8.87
N ASP A 8 -0.71 0.70 9.02
CA ASP A 8 -0.92 -0.75 8.91
C ASP A 8 -1.92 -1.03 7.78
N ILE A 9 -1.44 -1.64 6.70
CA ILE A 9 -2.24 -2.14 5.60
C ILE A 9 -2.44 -3.63 5.85
N VAL A 10 -3.69 -4.08 5.97
CA VAL A 10 -4.03 -5.45 6.36
C VAL A 10 -4.94 -6.05 5.30
N SER A 11 -4.44 -7.06 4.60
CA SER A 11 -5.18 -7.85 3.61
C SER A 11 -6.01 -7.03 2.62
N VAL A 12 -5.42 -5.96 2.09
CA VAL A 12 -6.12 -5.04 1.19
C VAL A 12 -6.11 -5.60 -0.22
N SER A 13 -7.30 -5.62 -0.84
CA SER A 13 -7.48 -5.89 -2.26
C SER A 13 -8.18 -4.71 -2.94
N LYS A 14 -7.80 -4.44 -4.19
CA LYS A 14 -8.43 -3.40 -5.03
C LYS A 14 -8.73 -3.97 -6.41
N ILE A 15 -10.01 -3.93 -6.79
CA ILE A 15 -10.52 -4.49 -8.04
C ILE A 15 -11.19 -3.37 -8.84
N TYR A 16 -10.85 -3.28 -10.12
CA TYR A 16 -11.47 -2.41 -11.11
C TYR A 16 -12.15 -3.27 -12.18
N GLY A 17 -13.47 -3.43 -12.10
CA GLY A 17 -14.20 -4.31 -13.00
C GLY A 17 -13.71 -5.75 -12.92
N ALA A 18 -13.17 -6.26 -14.03
CA ALA A 18 -12.60 -7.62 -14.11
C ALA A 18 -11.11 -7.69 -13.71
N THR A 19 -10.47 -6.55 -13.41
CA THR A 19 -9.03 -6.49 -13.15
C THR A 19 -8.75 -6.32 -11.66
N THR A 20 -8.04 -7.26 -11.06
CA THR A 20 -7.48 -7.12 -9.71
C THR A 20 -6.17 -6.34 -9.78
N ALA A 21 -6.17 -5.10 -9.29
CA ALA A 21 -4.98 -4.24 -9.28
C ALA A 21 -4.09 -4.46 -8.06
N VAL A 22 -4.70 -4.80 -6.93
CA VAL A 22 -4.03 -5.18 -5.68
C VAL A 22 -4.74 -6.40 -5.14
N GLU A 23 -4.01 -7.45 -4.78
CA GLU A 23 -4.55 -8.71 -4.28
C GLU A 23 -3.93 -9.04 -2.92
N ASP A 24 -4.77 -9.02 -1.87
CA ASP A 24 -4.46 -9.42 -0.50
C ASP A 24 -3.09 -8.96 0.04
N ILE A 25 -2.80 -7.66 -0.11
CA ILE A 25 -1.51 -7.10 0.35
C ILE A 25 -1.62 -6.66 1.81
N SER A 26 -0.60 -7.06 2.59
CA SER A 26 -0.35 -6.55 3.93
C SER A 26 1.02 -5.84 4.00
N LEU A 27 1.06 -4.65 4.59
CA LEU A 27 2.27 -3.83 4.70
C LEU A 27 2.21 -2.95 5.94
N LYS A 28 3.29 -2.96 6.74
CA LYS A 28 3.49 -2.05 7.86
C LYS A 28 4.52 -0.98 7.51
N ILE A 29 4.17 0.29 7.72
CA ILE A 29 5.07 1.43 7.55
C ILE A 29 5.30 2.06 8.93
N PRO A 30 6.51 1.94 9.50
CA PRO A 30 6.80 2.49 10.82
C PRO A 30 6.66 4.01 10.87
N ALA A 31 6.28 4.53 12.04
CA ALA A 31 6.16 5.96 12.27
C ALA A 31 7.47 6.72 11.97
N GLY A 32 7.36 7.82 11.22
CA GLY A 32 8.50 8.68 10.88
C GLY A 32 9.41 8.12 9.79
N THR A 33 8.98 7.08 9.07
CA THR A 33 9.74 6.53 7.93
C THR A 33 9.24 7.05 6.58
N TYR A 34 10.09 6.94 5.57
CA TYR A 34 9.75 7.20 4.18
C TYR A 34 9.74 5.88 3.41
N CYS A 35 8.60 5.54 2.81
CA CYS A 35 8.39 4.29 2.09
C CYS A 35 8.11 4.58 0.61
N CYS A 36 8.81 3.89 -0.29
CA CYS A 36 8.60 3.98 -1.74
C CYS A 36 8.06 2.66 -2.28
N LEU A 37 6.99 2.72 -3.08
CA LEU A 37 6.50 1.58 -3.84
C LEU A 37 7.17 1.58 -5.23
N LEU A 38 7.90 0.51 -5.55
CA LEU A 38 8.62 0.35 -6.82
C LEU A 38 8.10 -0.86 -7.59
N GLY A 39 7.96 -0.71 -8.91
CA GLY A 39 7.61 -1.80 -9.82
C GLY A 39 7.23 -1.30 -11.21
N PRO A 40 7.07 -2.21 -12.20
CA PRO A 40 6.70 -1.86 -13.57
C PRO A 40 5.38 -1.09 -13.69
N SER A 41 5.12 -0.50 -14.86
CA SER A 41 3.80 0.11 -15.12
C SER A 41 2.69 -0.93 -14.96
N GLY A 42 1.58 -0.56 -14.32
CA GLY A 42 0.43 -1.45 -14.10
C GLY A 42 0.48 -2.33 -12.84
N CYS A 43 1.56 -2.31 -12.04
CA CYS A 43 1.69 -3.20 -10.86
C CYS A 43 0.94 -2.72 -9.58
N GLY A 44 -0.05 -1.84 -9.69
CA GLY A 44 -0.91 -1.45 -8.55
C GLY A 44 -0.40 -0.32 -7.62
N LYS A 45 0.70 0.36 -7.93
CA LYS A 45 1.31 1.40 -7.04
C LYS A 45 0.40 2.59 -6.69
N THR A 46 -0.56 2.92 -7.55
CA THR A 46 -1.44 4.12 -7.42
C THR A 46 -2.88 3.76 -7.08
N SER A 47 -3.20 2.47 -6.97
CA SER A 47 -4.57 1.95 -6.83
C SER A 47 -5.18 2.13 -5.45
#